data_AF-A0A416VSP6-F1
#
_entry.id   AF-A0A416VSP6-F1
#
_cell.length_a   1.000
_cell.length_b   1.000
_cell.length_c   1.000
_cell.angle_alpha   90.00
_cell.angle_beta   90.00
_cell.angle_gamma   90.00
#
_symmetry.space_group_name_H-M   'P 1'
#
loop_
_entity.id
_entity.type
_entity.pdbx_description
1 polymer ?
#
loop_
_entity_poly.entity_id
_entity_poly.type
_entity_poly.pdbx_seq_one_letter_code
_entity_poly.pdbx_strand_id
1 'polypeptide(L)'
;MKYTYLLGLLAVLFLAGCEDLEDTYEDYVGDGPVRYLAKCTSVEVLSGWNRLIVSWENKLDPNREAILVHCEADGYLYDTVLDANATSCIIRGLADATYSVSVAARDKAGNTSLTNDEVRSGRPYTLSHEGVQGYTRGIVKHIFLGDNLVLFMGTKTDKMLEFVVHYTGTDGKRYDYDVYSEGLNTIFLRGVKASEPVVLTRKGLLEEGPDVIPFPDVTLETNVVNMAGDFSGYLQERYGNVDVNRTNLELDYDLSSIEDILYFKDLKKLELGKNRYYGKTKKMSAISVAANRKRAEECIAFMQEVIGLEVVNYGSHYGAFGIPAETPELPQDLVLMDTEGFTVENSIEGSAPDFESYMLLDNDPTSLWETVLEKGERRIYDLTIDMKEVREVKGLKIVQADVSTSVRNYLPNAITIYVSEDGKTWTNPCSIAECRLGVCVGETKLLNFTSPRNARYIRLTVKDTYYGSGSNMRAGCVLGDVLPF
;
A
#
# COMPACT_ATOMS: atom_id res chain seq x y z
N MET A 1 -51.60 -64.86 -67.61
CA MET A 1 -51.88 -63.42 -67.45
C MET A 1 -51.94 -63.07 -65.97
N LYS A 2 -51.15 -62.05 -65.58
CA LYS A 2 -51.06 -61.26 -64.35
C LYS A 2 -50.54 -61.82 -63.00
N TYR A 3 -50.53 -63.12 -62.70
CA TYR A 3 -49.93 -63.60 -61.41
C TYR A 3 -48.62 -64.40 -61.53
N THR A 4 -48.28 -64.92 -62.71
CA THR A 4 -47.02 -65.67 -62.93
C THR A 4 -45.79 -64.76 -63.10
N TYR A 5 -45.97 -63.51 -63.53
CA TYR A 5 -44.86 -62.55 -63.64
C TYR A 5 -44.47 -61.95 -62.29
N LEU A 6 -45.37 -61.94 -61.30
CA LEU A 6 -45.10 -61.37 -59.96
C LEU A 6 -44.26 -62.32 -59.10
N LEU A 7 -44.47 -63.64 -59.22
CA LEU A 7 -43.67 -64.66 -58.53
C LEU A 7 -42.25 -64.82 -59.13
N GLY A 8 -42.11 -64.65 -60.45
CA GLY A 8 -40.80 -64.62 -61.09
C GLY A 8 -39.97 -63.39 -60.71
N LEU A 9 -40.62 -62.23 -60.53
CA LEU A 9 -39.95 -61.00 -60.09
C LEU A 9 -39.52 -61.07 -58.61
N LEU A 10 -40.31 -61.75 -57.76
CA LEU A 10 -39.99 -61.92 -56.34
C LEU A 10 -38.83 -62.91 -56.11
N ALA A 11 -38.71 -63.97 -56.94
CA ALA A 11 -37.62 -64.94 -56.84
C ALA A 11 -36.25 -64.37 -57.25
N VAL A 12 -36.22 -63.40 -58.16
CA VAL A 12 -34.97 -62.69 -58.55
C VAL A 12 -34.51 -61.71 -57.47
N LEU A 13 -35.41 -61.19 -56.64
CA LEU A 13 -35.09 -60.29 -55.52
C LEU A 13 -34.52 -61.01 -54.29
N PHE A 14 -34.61 -62.34 -54.19
CA PHE A 14 -34.06 -63.13 -53.08
C PHE A 14 -32.68 -63.76 -53.36
N LEU A 15 -32.14 -63.62 -54.58
CA LEU A 15 -30.79 -64.11 -54.93
C LEU A 15 -29.70 -63.02 -54.86
N ALA A 16 -30.05 -61.79 -54.48
CA ALA A 16 -29.13 -60.67 -54.30
C ALA A 16 -29.01 -60.26 -52.82
N GLY A 17 -28.90 -61.25 -51.92
CA GLY A 17 -28.78 -61.03 -50.48
C GLY A 17 -27.63 -61.84 -49.89
N CYS A 18 -26.70 -61.12 -49.25
CA CYS A 18 -25.47 -61.54 -48.55
C CYS A 18 -24.23 -61.68 -49.42
N GLU A 19 -23.65 -60.54 -49.83
CA GLU A 19 -22.22 -60.37 -49.59
C GLU A 19 -22.10 -59.70 -48.21
N ASP A 20 -21.26 -60.25 -47.35
CA ASP A 20 -20.94 -59.62 -46.07
C ASP A 20 -20.36 -58.23 -46.37
N LEU A 21 -20.78 -57.22 -45.61
CA LEU A 21 -20.22 -55.87 -45.76
C LEU A 21 -18.70 -55.87 -45.53
N GLU A 22 -18.15 -56.94 -44.94
CA GLU A 22 -16.72 -57.17 -44.71
C GLU A 22 -15.97 -57.42 -46.04
N ASP A 23 -16.53 -58.20 -46.97
CA ASP A 23 -15.89 -58.57 -48.25
C ASP A 23 -15.75 -57.38 -49.21
N THR A 24 -16.59 -56.34 -49.09
CA THR A 24 -16.49 -55.15 -49.95
C THR A 24 -15.34 -54.21 -49.53
N TYR A 25 -14.83 -54.35 -48.31
CA TYR A 25 -13.79 -53.47 -47.76
C TYR A 25 -12.43 -54.17 -47.54
N GLU A 26 -12.34 -55.50 -47.63
CA GLU A 26 -11.05 -56.22 -47.53
C GLU A 26 -10.01 -55.72 -48.55
N ASP A 27 -10.42 -55.45 -49.79
CA ASP A 27 -9.53 -54.95 -50.86
C ASP A 27 -9.03 -53.50 -50.63
N TYR A 28 -9.66 -52.74 -49.73
CA TYR A 28 -9.34 -51.35 -49.42
C TYR A 28 -8.73 -51.15 -48.03
N VAL A 29 -8.71 -52.19 -47.17
CA VAL A 29 -8.15 -52.17 -45.81
C VAL A 29 -6.87 -53.00 -45.80
N GLY A 30 -5.77 -52.46 -46.36
CA GLY A 30 -4.46 -53.13 -46.53
C GLY A 30 -4.08 -54.19 -45.46
N ASP A 31 -3.36 -53.81 -44.40
CA ASP A 31 -2.93 -54.74 -43.33
C ASP A 31 -4.03 -55.03 -42.26
N GLY A 32 -5.32 -54.87 -42.60
CA GLY A 32 -6.43 -55.03 -41.66
C GLY A 32 -6.72 -53.80 -40.78
N PRO A 33 -7.75 -53.86 -39.90
CA PRO A 33 -8.18 -52.73 -39.08
C PRO A 33 -7.12 -52.35 -38.03
N VAL A 34 -6.66 -51.09 -38.08
CA VAL A 34 -5.71 -50.53 -37.09
C VAL A 34 -6.42 -50.34 -35.75
N ARG A 35 -6.07 -51.16 -34.76
CA ARG A 35 -6.56 -51.03 -33.39
C ARG A 35 -5.63 -50.11 -32.59
N TYR A 36 -6.14 -48.95 -32.19
CA TYR A 36 -5.41 -48.03 -31.30
C TYR A 36 -5.55 -48.44 -29.83
N LEU A 37 -4.48 -48.23 -29.06
CA LEU A 37 -4.53 -48.32 -27.60
C LEU A 37 -5.51 -47.30 -27.03
N ALA A 38 -6.24 -47.69 -25.99
CA ALA A 38 -7.09 -46.76 -25.26
C ALA A 38 -6.27 -45.59 -24.68
N LYS A 39 -6.71 -44.36 -24.91
CA LYS A 39 -6.05 -43.15 -24.39
C LYS A 39 -6.09 -43.12 -22.86
N CYS A 40 -5.03 -42.60 -22.24
CA CYS A 40 -5.10 -42.04 -20.89
C CYS A 40 -5.96 -40.77 -20.96
N THR A 41 -6.83 -40.55 -19.96
CA THR A 41 -7.74 -39.40 -19.93
C THR A 41 -7.59 -38.62 -18.64
N SER A 42 -8.20 -37.43 -18.58
CA SER A 42 -8.25 -36.62 -17.35
C SER A 42 -6.84 -36.29 -16.86
N VAL A 43 -5.93 -35.94 -17.80
CA VAL A 43 -4.56 -35.58 -17.43
C VAL A 43 -4.60 -34.25 -16.69
N GLU A 44 -3.99 -34.25 -15.51
CA GLU A 44 -3.82 -33.09 -14.64
C GLU A 44 -2.34 -32.90 -14.31
N VAL A 45 -1.91 -31.63 -14.28
CA VAL A 45 -0.54 -31.25 -13.91
C VAL A 45 -0.63 -30.21 -12.81
N LEU A 46 -0.23 -30.61 -11.61
CA LEU A 46 -0.16 -29.72 -10.44
C LEU A 46 1.28 -29.26 -10.22
N SER A 47 1.45 -27.94 -10.10
CA SER A 47 2.73 -27.32 -9.77
C SER A 47 3.12 -27.57 -8.32
N GLY A 48 4.34 -28.08 -8.11
CA GLY A 48 4.92 -28.30 -6.78
C GLY A 48 6.29 -27.62 -6.65
N TRP A 49 6.84 -27.66 -5.44
CA TRP A 49 8.18 -27.11 -5.16
C TRP A 49 9.26 -27.93 -5.88
N ASN A 50 9.90 -27.33 -6.88
CA ASN A 50 10.89 -27.93 -7.78
C ASN A 50 10.41 -29.24 -8.45
N ARG A 51 9.10 -29.35 -8.71
CA ARG A 51 8.51 -30.55 -9.33
C ARG A 51 7.17 -30.26 -10.01
N LEU A 52 6.78 -31.18 -10.89
CA LEU A 52 5.40 -31.31 -11.36
C LEU A 52 4.84 -32.64 -10.85
N ILE A 53 3.59 -32.61 -10.40
CA ILE A 53 2.82 -33.79 -10.00
C ILE A 53 1.80 -34.02 -11.12
N VAL A 54 1.92 -35.16 -11.80
CA VAL A 54 1.09 -35.49 -12.96
C VAL A 54 0.18 -36.64 -12.57
N SER A 55 -1.12 -36.53 -12.84
CA SER A 55 -2.12 -37.59 -12.63
C SER A 55 -3.00 -37.78 -13.85
N TRP A 56 -3.51 -39.00 -14.01
CA TRP A 56 -4.36 -39.38 -15.13
C TRP A 56 -5.22 -40.61 -14.79
N GLU A 57 -6.20 -40.87 -15.64
CA GLU A 57 -7.06 -42.05 -15.57
C GLU A 57 -6.75 -43.03 -16.70
N ASN A 58 -6.71 -44.31 -16.36
CA ASN A 58 -6.49 -45.39 -17.31
C ASN A 58 -7.82 -46.07 -17.67
N LYS A 59 -8.11 -46.18 -18.96
CA LYS A 59 -9.20 -47.03 -19.45
C LYS A 59 -8.76 -48.49 -19.51
N LEU A 60 -9.70 -49.44 -19.39
CA LEU A 60 -9.36 -50.86 -19.51
C LEU A 60 -8.90 -51.18 -20.93
N ASP A 61 -7.67 -51.65 -21.09
CA ASP A 61 -7.14 -52.14 -22.36
C ASP A 61 -6.17 -53.30 -22.08
N PRO A 62 -6.47 -54.54 -22.53
CA PRO A 62 -5.62 -55.70 -22.28
C PRO A 62 -4.26 -55.64 -23.01
N ASN A 63 -4.10 -54.74 -23.98
CA ASN A 63 -2.86 -54.60 -24.74
C ASN A 63 -1.89 -53.56 -24.16
N ARG A 64 -2.27 -52.88 -23.07
CA ARG A 64 -1.41 -51.91 -22.40
C ARG A 64 -0.38 -52.63 -21.52
N GLU A 65 0.89 -52.46 -21.85
CA GLU A 65 2.02 -53.03 -21.13
C GLU A 65 2.74 -51.98 -20.27
N ALA A 66 2.62 -50.70 -20.60
CA ALA A 66 3.25 -49.61 -19.85
C ALA A 66 2.52 -48.26 -20.05
N ILE A 67 2.92 -47.26 -19.25
CA ILE A 67 2.56 -45.86 -19.44
C ILE A 67 3.82 -45.06 -19.78
N LEU A 68 3.76 -44.26 -20.86
CA LEU A 68 4.79 -43.29 -21.21
C LEU A 68 4.33 -41.90 -20.76
N VAL A 69 5.15 -41.25 -19.93
CA VAL A 69 4.99 -39.83 -19.60
C VAL A 69 6.08 -39.05 -20.33
N HIS A 70 5.65 -38.09 -21.14
CA HIS A 70 6.50 -37.19 -21.90
C HIS A 70 6.34 -35.77 -21.38
N CYS A 71 7.45 -35.09 -21.09
CA CYS A 71 7.48 -33.73 -20.58
C CYS A 71 8.60 -32.95 -21.25
N GLU A 72 8.27 -31.78 -21.79
CA GLU A 72 9.23 -30.96 -22.54
C GLU A 72 9.04 -29.45 -22.29
N ALA A 73 10.15 -28.71 -22.31
CA ALA A 73 10.21 -27.24 -22.39
C ALA A 73 11.60 -26.81 -22.84
N ASP A 74 11.72 -25.81 -23.73
CA ASP A 74 13.00 -25.13 -24.04
C ASP A 74 14.23 -26.07 -24.21
N GLY A 75 14.05 -27.19 -24.93
CA GLY A 75 15.11 -28.17 -25.17
C GLY A 75 15.38 -29.17 -24.03
N TYR A 76 14.71 -29.02 -22.88
CA TYR A 76 14.58 -30.06 -21.88
C TYR A 76 13.58 -31.12 -22.33
N LEU A 77 13.96 -32.39 -22.20
CA LEU A 77 13.13 -33.55 -22.48
C LEU A 77 13.20 -34.51 -21.30
N TYR A 78 12.04 -34.92 -20.80
CA TYR A 78 11.88 -35.96 -19.80
C TYR A 78 10.86 -36.98 -20.30
N ASP A 79 11.37 -38.16 -20.66
CA ASP A 79 10.59 -39.32 -21.04
C ASP A 79 10.78 -40.44 -20.03
N THR A 80 9.70 -40.89 -19.41
CA THR A 80 9.74 -42.02 -18.48
C THR A 80 8.67 -43.05 -18.81
N VAL A 81 9.04 -44.32 -18.71
CA VAL A 81 8.14 -45.46 -18.84
C VAL A 81 7.83 -45.98 -17.44
N LEU A 82 6.54 -46.09 -17.12
CA LEU A 82 6.01 -46.55 -15.83
C LEU A 82 5.20 -47.84 -16.03
N ASP A 83 4.92 -48.52 -14.93
CA ASP A 83 4.06 -49.72 -14.94
C ASP A 83 2.71 -49.47 -15.61
N ALA A 84 2.16 -50.51 -16.26
CA ALA A 84 0.88 -50.46 -16.98
C ALA A 84 -0.30 -49.92 -16.16
N ASN A 85 -0.23 -50.00 -14.83
CA ASN A 85 -1.30 -49.57 -13.93
C ASN A 85 -1.02 -48.24 -13.23
N ALA A 86 0.11 -47.58 -13.51
CA ALA A 86 0.41 -46.28 -12.95
C ALA A 86 -0.65 -45.24 -13.36
N THR A 87 -1.07 -44.40 -12.41
CA THR A 87 -2.05 -43.31 -12.60
C THR A 87 -1.51 -41.95 -12.17
N SER A 88 -0.25 -41.90 -11.70
CA SER A 88 0.43 -40.66 -11.36
C SER A 88 1.94 -40.81 -11.41
N CYS A 89 2.64 -39.68 -11.54
CA CYS A 89 4.09 -39.61 -11.39
C CYS A 89 4.52 -38.22 -10.88
N ILE A 90 5.76 -38.14 -10.39
CA ILE A 90 6.39 -36.88 -9.99
C ILE A 90 7.61 -36.64 -10.87
N ILE A 91 7.64 -35.51 -11.56
CA ILE A 91 8.77 -35.07 -12.37
C ILE A 91 9.57 -34.05 -11.55
N ARG A 92 10.86 -34.32 -11.31
CA ARG A 92 11.75 -33.50 -10.46
C ARG A 92 12.89 -32.90 -11.26
N GLY A 93 13.61 -31.95 -10.65
CA GLY A 93 14.82 -31.36 -11.24
C GLY A 93 14.51 -30.41 -12.40
N LEU A 94 13.28 -29.89 -12.43
CA LEU A 94 12.80 -28.99 -13.46
C LEU A 94 13.31 -27.57 -13.19
N ALA A 95 13.73 -26.89 -14.26
CA ALA A 95 14.09 -25.49 -14.23
C ALA A 95 12.82 -24.61 -14.19
N ASP A 96 13.01 -23.31 -14.07
CA ASP A 96 11.90 -22.36 -14.14
C ASP A 96 11.43 -22.14 -15.58
N ALA A 97 10.58 -23.04 -16.06
CA ALA A 97 9.99 -23.01 -17.40
C ALA A 97 8.56 -23.56 -17.40
N THR A 98 7.79 -23.22 -18.43
CA THR A 98 6.46 -23.79 -18.64
C THR A 98 6.59 -25.07 -19.46
N TYR A 99 6.33 -26.21 -18.81
CA TYR A 99 6.44 -27.52 -19.44
C TYR A 99 5.13 -27.96 -20.06
N SER A 100 5.23 -28.60 -21.21
CA SER A 100 4.15 -29.37 -21.84
C SER A 100 4.28 -30.83 -21.40
N VAL A 101 3.20 -31.41 -20.88
CA VAL A 101 3.16 -32.78 -20.37
C VAL A 101 2.08 -33.57 -21.10
N SER A 102 2.41 -34.78 -21.55
CA SER A 102 1.46 -35.73 -22.10
C SER A 102 1.68 -37.14 -21.55
N VAL A 103 0.60 -37.92 -21.50
CA VAL A 103 0.61 -39.29 -20.98
C VAL A 103 -0.02 -40.22 -22.00
N ALA A 104 0.68 -41.32 -22.35
CA ALA A 104 0.22 -42.30 -23.32
C ALA A 104 0.32 -43.72 -22.79
N ALA A 105 -0.66 -44.57 -23.13
CA ALA A 105 -0.53 -46.01 -22.99
C ALA A 105 0.46 -46.55 -24.04
N ARG A 106 1.27 -47.54 -23.68
CA ARG A 106 2.26 -48.17 -24.58
C ARG A 106 2.08 -49.69 -24.62
N ASP A 107 2.12 -50.27 -25.82
CA ASP A 107 2.05 -51.73 -26.01
C ASP A 107 3.45 -52.39 -26.04
N LYS A 108 3.46 -53.72 -26.21
CA LYS A 108 4.68 -54.53 -26.33
C LYS A 108 5.56 -54.18 -27.53
N ALA A 109 4.96 -53.72 -28.63
CA ALA A 109 5.68 -53.32 -29.85
C ALA A 109 6.25 -51.90 -29.74
N GLY A 110 5.84 -51.15 -28.72
CA GLY A 110 6.27 -49.80 -28.43
C GLY A 110 5.37 -48.70 -28.99
N ASN A 111 4.21 -49.05 -29.59
CA ASN A 111 3.26 -48.08 -30.09
C ASN A 111 2.55 -47.36 -28.93
N THR A 112 2.15 -46.11 -29.14
CA THR A 112 1.52 -45.28 -28.11
C THR A 112 0.08 -44.92 -28.46
N SER A 113 -0.78 -44.76 -27.44
CA SER A 113 -2.09 -44.13 -27.62
C SER A 113 -1.94 -42.66 -28.05
N LEU A 114 -2.99 -42.09 -28.65
CA LEU A 114 -3.04 -40.66 -28.97
C LEU A 114 -3.08 -39.79 -27.70
N THR A 115 -2.44 -38.61 -27.75
CA THR A 115 -2.34 -37.66 -26.63
C THR A 115 -2.90 -36.26 -26.92
N ASN A 116 -3.32 -36.03 -28.17
CA ASN A 116 -3.64 -34.73 -28.76
C ASN A 116 -4.63 -33.83 -27.97
N ASP A 117 -5.53 -34.43 -27.17
CA ASP A 117 -6.54 -33.69 -26.39
C ASP A 117 -6.19 -33.61 -24.88
N GLU A 118 -5.10 -34.27 -24.47
CA GLU A 118 -4.73 -34.49 -23.06
C GLU A 118 -3.34 -33.94 -22.72
N VAL A 119 -2.79 -33.08 -23.60
CA VAL A 119 -1.60 -32.30 -23.29
C VAL A 119 -1.97 -31.21 -22.29
N ARG A 120 -1.19 -31.09 -21.22
CA ARG A 120 -1.38 -30.07 -20.17
C ARG A 120 -0.08 -29.34 -19.90
N SER A 121 -0.20 -28.05 -19.60
CA SER A 121 0.95 -27.25 -19.21
C SER A 121 1.08 -27.17 -17.69
N GLY A 122 2.32 -27.13 -17.20
CA GLY A 122 2.62 -26.87 -15.79
C GLY A 122 3.98 -26.20 -15.63
N ARG A 123 4.11 -25.34 -14.62
CA ARG A 123 5.35 -24.66 -14.28
C ARG A 123 5.72 -24.96 -12.82
N PRO A 124 6.86 -25.59 -12.53
CA PRO A 124 7.24 -25.89 -11.16
C PRO A 124 7.48 -24.59 -10.38
N TYR A 125 7.19 -24.61 -9.08
CA TYR A 125 7.62 -23.50 -8.22
C TYR A 125 9.12 -23.59 -7.98
N THR A 126 9.83 -22.52 -8.30
CA THR A 126 11.27 -22.36 -8.09
C THR A 126 11.53 -21.03 -7.38
N LEU A 127 12.78 -20.77 -6.96
CA LEU A 127 13.15 -19.48 -6.38
C LEU A 127 12.92 -18.28 -7.31
N SER A 128 12.89 -18.53 -8.63
CA SER A 128 12.69 -17.49 -9.65
C SER A 128 11.21 -17.26 -9.97
N HIS A 129 10.33 -18.17 -9.51
CA HIS A 129 8.89 -18.08 -9.75
C HIS A 129 8.30 -16.84 -9.05
N GLU A 130 7.47 -16.07 -9.74
CA GLU A 130 6.95 -14.78 -9.26
C GLU A 130 6.16 -14.92 -7.96
N GLY A 131 5.32 -15.96 -7.82
CA GLY A 131 4.64 -16.26 -6.56
C GLY A 131 5.57 -16.53 -5.37
N VAL A 132 6.78 -17.06 -5.62
CA VAL A 132 7.80 -17.29 -4.57
C VAL A 132 8.53 -15.99 -4.23
N GLN A 133 8.90 -15.21 -5.24
CA GLN A 133 9.57 -13.91 -5.06
C GLN A 133 8.67 -12.88 -4.36
N GLY A 134 7.39 -12.87 -4.73
CA GLY A 134 6.36 -11.98 -4.17
C GLY A 134 5.81 -12.44 -2.83
N TYR A 135 6.27 -13.58 -2.30
CA TYR A 135 5.73 -14.11 -1.05
C TYR A 135 6.00 -13.18 0.11
N THR A 136 4.95 -12.85 0.86
CA THR A 136 4.97 -11.87 1.95
C THR A 136 6.07 -12.14 2.97
N ARG A 137 6.70 -11.06 3.45
CA ARG A 137 7.63 -11.11 4.59
C ARG A 137 6.91 -11.18 5.93
N GLY A 138 5.60 -10.95 5.97
CA GLY A 138 4.82 -10.83 7.21
C GLY A 138 5.12 -9.58 8.02
N ILE A 139 6.37 -9.12 8.03
CA ILE A 139 6.79 -7.84 8.61
C ILE A 139 6.62 -6.75 7.54
N VAL A 140 5.76 -5.77 7.82
CA VAL A 140 5.53 -4.62 6.93
C VAL A 140 6.55 -3.50 7.16
N LYS A 141 7.07 -3.40 8.37
CA LYS A 141 8.08 -2.41 8.77
C LYS A 141 8.84 -2.92 9.98
N HIS A 142 10.13 -2.66 10.04
CA HIS A 142 10.96 -2.93 11.21
C HIS A 142 11.84 -1.72 11.52
N ILE A 143 12.07 -1.45 12.81
CA ILE A 143 12.87 -0.30 13.26
C ILE A 143 13.76 -0.75 14.40
N PHE A 144 15.05 -0.46 14.30
CA PHE A 144 16.00 -0.65 15.39
C PHE A 144 16.11 0.63 16.22
N LEU A 145 15.97 0.50 17.54
CA LEU A 145 16.15 1.58 18.51
C LEU A 145 17.21 1.16 19.53
N GLY A 146 18.47 1.49 19.22
CA GLY A 146 19.62 0.93 19.93
C GLY A 146 19.67 -0.60 19.78
N ASP A 147 19.93 -1.31 20.87
CA ASP A 147 19.87 -2.77 20.92
C ASP A 147 18.44 -3.29 21.17
N ASN A 148 17.46 -2.72 20.46
CA ASN A 148 16.08 -3.19 20.50
C ASN A 148 15.47 -3.14 19.09
N LEU A 149 14.47 -3.97 18.85
CA LEU A 149 13.83 -4.13 17.55
C LEU A 149 12.31 -4.04 17.70
N VAL A 150 11.71 -3.14 16.92
CA VAL A 150 10.26 -3.02 16.79
C VAL A 150 9.85 -3.58 15.44
N LEU A 151 8.90 -4.52 15.42
CA LEU A 151 8.34 -5.11 14.22
C LEU A 151 6.87 -4.72 14.10
N PHE A 152 6.49 -4.20 12.95
CA PHE A 152 5.10 -3.97 12.58
C PHE A 152 4.67 -5.08 11.65
N MET A 153 3.61 -5.79 12.04
CA MET A 153 3.16 -7.00 11.38
C MET A 153 2.04 -6.69 10.39
N GLY A 154 2.09 -7.35 9.24
CA GLY A 154 0.98 -7.46 8.31
C GLY A 154 0.01 -8.56 8.73
N THR A 155 -1.10 -8.63 8.01
CA THR A 155 -2.17 -9.61 8.25
C THR A 155 -1.68 -11.05 8.10
N LYS A 156 -1.89 -11.87 9.14
CA LYS A 156 -1.62 -13.31 9.09
C LYS A 156 -2.65 -14.03 8.22
N THR A 157 -2.21 -15.00 7.43
CA THR A 157 -3.09 -15.90 6.66
C THR A 157 -2.81 -17.36 7.02
N ASP A 158 -3.70 -18.28 6.61
CA ASP A 158 -3.52 -19.73 6.76
C ASP A 158 -2.33 -20.28 5.96
N LYS A 159 -1.88 -19.55 4.94
CA LYS A 159 -0.72 -19.90 4.12
C LYS A 159 0.61 -19.59 4.81
N MET A 160 0.61 -18.71 5.81
CA MET A 160 1.80 -18.29 6.55
C MET A 160 2.04 -19.24 7.73
N LEU A 161 2.86 -20.27 7.52
CA LEU A 161 2.99 -21.37 8.48
C LEU A 161 4.02 -21.09 9.58
N GLU A 162 5.20 -20.59 9.22
CA GLU A 162 6.30 -20.35 10.16
C GLU A 162 7.04 -19.07 9.77
N PHE A 163 7.15 -18.11 10.69
CA PHE A 163 7.88 -16.86 10.50
C PHE A 163 8.70 -16.59 11.76
N VAL A 164 10.00 -16.83 11.70
CA VAL A 164 10.87 -16.80 12.88
C VAL A 164 11.96 -15.77 12.69
N VAL A 165 12.07 -14.84 13.63
CA VAL A 165 13.17 -13.89 13.71
C VAL A 165 14.26 -14.48 14.61
N HIS A 166 15.43 -14.68 14.02
CA HIS A 166 16.64 -15.16 14.66
C HIS A 166 17.56 -13.98 14.97
N TYR A 167 17.98 -13.85 16.22
CA TYR A 167 18.89 -12.77 16.64
C TYR A 167 19.80 -13.18 17.78
N THR A 168 20.94 -12.49 17.90
CA THR A 168 21.79 -12.55 19.09
C THR A 168 21.32 -11.51 20.09
N GLY A 169 21.12 -11.91 21.34
CA GLY A 169 20.80 -11.01 22.43
C GLY A 169 22.03 -10.23 22.92
N THR A 170 21.80 -9.14 23.64
CA THR A 170 22.88 -8.39 24.31
C THR A 170 23.55 -9.21 25.42
N ASP A 171 22.93 -10.29 25.88
CA ASP A 171 23.52 -11.30 26.77
C ASP A 171 24.46 -12.30 26.04
N GLY A 172 24.57 -12.19 24.71
CA GLY A 172 25.41 -13.02 23.86
C GLY A 172 24.78 -14.36 23.44
N LYS A 173 23.53 -14.66 23.82
CA LYS A 173 22.83 -15.89 23.42
C LYS A 173 22.05 -15.69 22.13
N ARG A 174 21.75 -16.80 21.44
CA ARG A 174 20.87 -16.80 20.26
C ARG A 174 19.43 -17.04 20.67
N TYR A 175 18.52 -16.32 20.02
CA TYR A 175 17.09 -16.37 20.24
C TYR A 175 16.35 -16.58 18.92
N ASP A 176 15.30 -17.39 18.99
CA ASP A 176 14.37 -17.66 17.91
C ASP A 176 12.99 -17.19 18.36
N TYR A 177 12.41 -16.23 17.65
CA TYR A 177 11.11 -15.64 18.01
C TYR A 177 10.11 -15.80 16.86
N ASP A 178 9.08 -16.63 17.08
CA ASP A 178 7.95 -16.75 16.15
C ASP A 178 7.05 -15.51 16.24
N VAL A 179 7.09 -14.69 15.21
CA VAL A 179 6.40 -13.39 15.17
C VAL A 179 4.88 -13.49 15.14
N TYR A 180 4.32 -14.66 14.83
CA TYR A 180 2.87 -14.86 14.76
C TYR A 180 2.32 -15.78 15.85
N SER A 181 3.16 -16.22 16.79
CA SER A 181 2.76 -17.05 17.93
C SER A 181 1.77 -16.34 18.87
N GLU A 182 1.95 -15.04 19.08
CA GLU A 182 1.12 -14.23 20.00
C GLU A 182 -0.02 -13.46 19.31
N GLY A 183 -0.09 -13.48 17.97
CA GLY A 183 -1.11 -12.75 17.21
C GLY A 183 -1.05 -11.22 17.35
N LEU A 184 0.14 -10.68 17.65
CA LEU A 184 0.35 -9.24 17.83
C LEU A 184 0.55 -8.51 16.50
N ASN A 185 0.00 -7.30 16.40
CA ASN A 185 0.19 -6.41 15.24
C ASN A 185 1.48 -5.57 15.34
N THR A 186 2.01 -5.40 16.55
CA THR A 186 3.27 -4.71 16.83
C THR A 186 4.03 -5.53 17.86
N ILE A 187 5.31 -5.79 17.62
CA ILE A 187 6.16 -6.60 18.49
C ILE A 187 7.37 -5.78 18.89
N PHE A 188 7.68 -5.78 20.18
CA PHE A 188 8.77 -5.01 20.77
C PHE A 188 9.78 -5.97 21.41
N LEU A 189 10.87 -6.25 20.71
CA LEU A 189 11.94 -7.14 21.18
C LEU A 189 13.03 -6.31 21.88
N ARG A 190 13.31 -6.63 23.14
CA ARG A 190 14.35 -5.97 23.95
C ARG A 190 15.67 -6.72 23.86
N GLY A 191 16.78 -5.99 23.98
CA GLY A 191 18.11 -6.58 24.06
C GLY A 191 18.51 -7.35 22.80
N VAL A 192 18.06 -6.89 21.63
CA VAL A 192 18.48 -7.40 20.32
C VAL A 192 19.78 -6.72 19.95
N LYS A 193 20.90 -7.44 19.94
CA LYS A 193 22.22 -6.88 19.65
C LYS A 193 22.31 -6.45 18.19
N ALA A 194 22.05 -5.17 17.91
CA ALA A 194 21.88 -4.65 16.56
C ALA A 194 23.18 -4.65 15.73
N SER A 195 24.34 -4.81 16.38
CA SER A 195 25.62 -4.98 15.69
C SER A 195 25.77 -6.34 15.01
N GLU A 196 24.91 -7.31 15.31
CA GLU A 196 24.90 -8.65 14.70
C GLU A 196 23.70 -8.81 13.76
N PRO A 197 23.78 -9.67 12.73
CA PRO A 197 22.67 -9.89 11.82
C PRO A 197 21.42 -10.41 12.52
N VAL A 198 20.29 -9.79 12.22
CA VAL A 198 18.95 -10.29 12.57
C VAL A 198 18.33 -10.88 11.30
N VAL A 199 17.96 -12.16 11.35
CA VAL A 199 17.53 -12.91 10.16
C VAL A 199 16.11 -13.43 10.36
N LEU A 200 15.24 -13.17 9.38
CA LEU A 200 13.91 -13.74 9.29
C LEU A 200 13.94 -14.98 8.40
N THR A 201 13.55 -16.13 8.94
CA THR A 201 13.24 -17.34 8.18
C THR A 201 11.74 -17.50 8.03
N ARG A 202 11.30 -18.09 6.91
CA ARG A 202 9.87 -18.23 6.60
C ARG A 202 9.56 -19.55 5.91
N LYS A 203 8.44 -20.16 6.30
CA LYS A 203 7.81 -21.26 5.58
C LYS A 203 6.34 -20.99 5.35
N GLY A 204 5.83 -21.43 4.21
CA GLY A 204 4.43 -21.23 3.88
C GLY A 204 4.01 -21.95 2.61
N LEU A 205 2.75 -21.76 2.26
CA LEU A 205 2.10 -22.33 1.08
C LEU A 205 1.89 -21.23 0.03
N LEU A 206 1.99 -21.57 -1.25
CA LEU A 206 1.44 -20.73 -2.33
C LEU A 206 -0.05 -21.07 -2.51
N GLU A 207 -0.84 -20.14 -3.05
CA GLU A 207 -2.30 -20.30 -3.18
C GLU A 207 -2.70 -21.60 -3.88
N GLU A 208 -2.00 -21.94 -4.96
CA GLU A 208 -2.28 -23.11 -5.80
C GLU A 208 -1.34 -24.30 -5.53
N GLY A 209 -0.47 -24.21 -4.52
CA GLY A 209 0.62 -25.15 -4.30
C GLY A 209 0.36 -26.17 -3.17
N PRO A 210 0.69 -27.46 -3.36
CA PRO A 210 0.52 -28.48 -2.34
C PRO A 210 1.66 -28.53 -1.31
N ASP A 211 2.77 -27.85 -1.59
CA ASP A 211 4.03 -27.98 -0.86
C ASP A 211 4.28 -26.82 0.08
N VAL A 212 4.79 -27.13 1.27
CA VAL A 212 5.37 -26.14 2.19
C VAL A 212 6.73 -25.71 1.64
N ILE A 213 6.83 -24.44 1.25
CA ILE A 213 8.03 -23.86 0.69
C ILE A 213 8.86 -23.21 1.80
N PRO A 214 10.16 -23.56 1.93
CA PRO A 214 11.10 -22.76 2.69
C PRO A 214 11.54 -21.56 1.84
N PHE A 215 11.08 -20.37 2.21
CA PHE A 215 11.43 -19.16 1.47
C PHE A 215 12.83 -18.67 1.85
N PRO A 216 13.51 -17.93 0.97
CA PRO A 216 14.81 -17.35 1.28
C PRO A 216 14.77 -16.49 2.54
N ASP A 217 15.86 -16.63 3.31
CA ASP A 217 16.15 -15.84 4.50
C ASP A 217 16.22 -14.35 4.15
N VAL A 218 15.70 -13.53 5.06
CA VAL A 218 15.74 -12.06 4.93
C VAL A 218 16.52 -11.50 6.09
N THR A 219 17.64 -10.83 5.82
CA THR A 219 18.34 -10.06 6.87
C THR A 219 17.61 -8.73 7.08
N LEU A 220 17.23 -8.42 8.32
CA LEU A 220 16.61 -7.16 8.68
C LEU A 220 17.68 -6.08 8.81
N GLU A 221 17.66 -5.11 7.89
CA GLU A 221 18.65 -4.03 7.85
C GLU A 221 18.45 -3.01 8.98
N THR A 222 19.54 -2.57 9.61
CA THR A 222 19.50 -1.70 10.80
C THR A 222 19.35 -0.22 10.50
N ASN A 223 19.73 0.24 9.31
CA ASN A 223 19.80 1.66 8.95
C ASN A 223 18.80 2.07 7.84
N VAL A 224 17.70 1.34 7.71
CA VAL A 224 16.65 1.66 6.74
C VAL A 224 15.65 2.60 7.38
N VAL A 225 15.55 3.82 6.84
CA VAL A 225 14.51 4.79 7.21
C VAL A 225 13.42 4.74 6.14
N ASN A 226 12.31 4.09 6.48
CA ASN A 226 11.10 4.08 5.65
C ASN A 226 9.97 4.78 6.43
N MET A 227 9.97 6.10 6.36
CA MET A 227 9.06 6.98 7.07
C MET A 227 7.87 7.33 6.19
N ALA A 228 6.69 7.51 6.79
CA ALA A 228 5.50 7.91 6.07
C ALA A 228 5.67 9.29 5.41
N GLY A 229 5.05 9.46 4.25
CA GLY A 229 5.17 10.70 3.45
C GLY A 229 4.62 11.93 4.17
N ASP A 230 3.58 11.77 4.97
CA ASP A 230 3.00 12.87 5.76
C ASP A 230 3.88 13.27 6.94
N PHE A 231 4.50 12.30 7.63
CA PHE A 231 5.45 12.55 8.70
C PHE A 231 6.71 13.25 8.17
N SER A 232 7.35 12.69 7.14
CA SER A 232 8.52 13.29 6.49
C SER A 232 8.23 14.68 5.91
N GLY A 233 7.07 14.86 5.27
CA GLY A 233 6.62 16.16 4.79
C GLY A 233 6.42 17.17 5.93
N TYR A 234 5.90 16.74 7.08
CA TYR A 234 5.76 17.61 8.25
C TYR A 234 7.11 18.03 8.84
N LEU A 235 8.10 17.12 8.90
CA LEU A 235 9.46 17.48 9.31
C LEU A 235 10.09 18.51 8.36
N GLN A 236 9.94 18.29 7.05
CA GLN A 236 10.41 19.22 6.03
C GLN A 236 9.75 20.60 6.19
N GLU A 237 8.44 20.65 6.46
CA GLU A 237 7.73 21.89 6.74
C GLU A 237 8.29 22.61 7.97
N ARG A 238 8.37 21.91 9.11
CA ARG A 238 8.73 22.50 10.40
C ARG A 238 10.19 22.89 10.49
N TYR A 239 11.08 22.08 9.91
CA TYR A 239 12.52 22.17 10.12
C TYR A 239 13.34 22.45 8.86
N GLY A 240 12.73 22.41 7.67
CA GLY A 240 13.45 22.55 6.41
C GLY A 240 14.29 21.34 6.01
N ASN A 241 14.27 20.27 6.82
CA ASN A 241 14.95 19.02 6.52
C ASN A 241 14.29 17.83 7.25
N VAL A 242 14.65 16.63 6.79
CA VAL A 242 14.41 15.38 7.50
C VAL A 242 15.74 14.94 8.13
N ASP A 243 15.88 15.14 9.44
CA ASP A 243 17.06 14.72 10.20
C ASP A 243 16.65 13.87 11.40
N VAL A 244 16.94 12.57 11.32
CA VAL A 244 16.63 11.58 12.37
C VAL A 244 17.56 11.67 13.57
N ASN A 245 18.62 12.47 13.54
CA ASN A 245 19.53 12.67 14.67
C ASN A 245 19.05 13.76 15.65
N ARG A 246 17.86 14.31 15.43
CA ARG A 246 17.28 15.34 16.29
C ARG A 246 17.01 14.80 17.69
N THR A 247 17.37 15.61 18.69
CA THR A 247 17.13 15.31 20.11
C THR A 247 15.82 15.89 20.65
N ASN A 248 15.20 16.82 19.91
CA ASN A 248 13.87 17.38 20.21
C ASN A 248 13.01 17.32 18.96
N LEU A 249 11.77 16.89 19.13
CA LEU A 249 10.78 16.86 18.07
C LEU A 249 9.49 17.53 18.53
N GLU A 250 8.94 18.38 17.69
CA GLU A 250 7.66 19.05 17.90
C GLU A 250 6.69 18.51 16.86
N LEU A 251 5.55 17.96 17.30
CA LEU A 251 4.50 17.45 16.41
C LEU A 251 3.18 18.13 16.76
N ASP A 252 2.62 18.88 15.80
CA ASP A 252 1.45 19.75 16.05
C ASP A 252 0.15 19.25 15.41
N TYR A 253 0.22 18.38 14.41
CA TYR A 253 -0.95 17.89 13.69
C TYR A 253 -1.05 16.36 13.73
N ASP A 254 -2.22 15.86 13.34
CA ASP A 254 -2.41 14.42 13.18
C ASP A 254 -1.57 13.87 12.03
N LEU A 255 -0.92 12.76 12.30
CA LEU A 255 0.00 12.07 11.40
C LEU A 255 -0.39 10.60 11.38
N SER A 256 -0.41 10.01 10.18
CA SER A 256 -0.81 8.62 9.97
C SER A 256 0.14 7.60 10.60
N SER A 257 1.39 8.00 10.86
CA SER A 257 2.44 7.14 11.40
C SER A 257 3.22 7.82 12.53
N ILE A 258 2.59 8.02 13.69
CA ILE A 258 3.31 8.52 14.88
C ILE A 258 4.47 7.58 15.22
N GLU A 259 4.37 6.27 14.95
CA GLU A 259 5.45 5.31 15.17
C GLU A 259 6.77 5.65 14.45
N ASP A 260 6.77 6.54 13.46
CA ASP A 260 7.99 7.05 12.82
C ASP A 260 8.93 7.79 13.78
N ILE A 261 8.45 8.21 14.96
CA ILE A 261 9.32 8.72 16.03
C ILE A 261 10.41 7.72 16.43
N LEU A 262 10.20 6.41 16.23
CA LEU A 262 11.17 5.36 16.55
C LEU A 262 12.45 5.47 15.71
N TYR A 263 12.44 6.16 14.58
CA TYR A 263 13.66 6.41 13.79
C TYR A 263 14.62 7.40 14.48
N PHE A 264 14.14 8.16 15.47
CA PHE A 264 14.93 9.17 16.17
C PHE A 264 15.61 8.56 17.40
N LYS A 265 16.71 7.85 17.17
CA LYS A 265 17.43 7.08 18.21
C LYS A 265 17.93 7.91 19.39
N ASP A 266 18.20 9.19 19.17
CA ASP A 266 18.75 10.13 20.15
C ASP A 266 17.68 11.12 20.66
N LEU A 267 16.39 10.84 20.41
CA LEU A 267 15.29 11.70 20.82
C LEU A 267 15.18 11.76 22.34
N LYS A 268 15.28 12.96 22.90
CA LYS A 268 15.19 13.22 24.34
C LYS A 268 13.84 13.79 24.72
N LYS A 269 13.25 14.61 23.85
CA LYS A 269 12.00 15.30 24.12
C LYS A 269 11.09 15.32 22.90
N LEU A 270 9.82 15.00 23.12
CA LEU A 270 8.73 15.07 22.16
C LEU A 270 7.67 16.05 22.68
N GLU A 271 7.47 17.14 21.96
CA GLU A 271 6.52 18.19 22.30
C GLU A 271 5.32 18.12 21.36
N LEU A 272 4.19 17.68 21.89
CA LEU A 272 2.96 17.48 21.14
C LEU A 272 2.06 18.72 21.24
N GLY A 273 1.71 19.33 20.11
CA GLY A 273 0.76 20.44 20.02
C GLY A 273 1.30 21.80 20.47
N LYS A 274 2.62 21.93 20.64
CA LYS A 274 3.28 23.13 21.18
C LYS A 274 3.04 24.40 20.35
N ASN A 275 2.90 24.28 19.03
CA ASN A 275 2.74 25.41 18.14
C ASN A 275 1.29 25.63 17.69
N ARG A 276 0.33 25.23 18.53
CA ARG A 276 -1.10 25.40 18.27
C ARG A 276 -1.70 26.41 19.23
N TYR A 277 -2.07 27.57 18.70
CA TYR A 277 -2.58 28.68 19.50
C TYR A 277 -4.08 28.85 19.25
N TYR A 278 -4.89 28.93 20.30
CA TYR A 278 -6.33 29.15 20.20
C TYR A 278 -6.89 29.70 21.52
N GLY A 279 -8.07 30.31 21.46
CA GLY A 279 -8.71 30.94 22.63
C GLY A 279 -9.02 29.94 23.76
N LYS A 280 -8.78 30.36 25.01
CA LYS A 280 -8.92 29.54 26.24
C LYS A 280 -10.31 28.90 26.44
N THR A 281 -11.36 29.45 25.82
CA THR A 281 -12.75 28.98 25.92
C THR A 281 -13.10 27.88 24.93
N LYS A 282 -12.27 27.64 23.91
CA LYS A 282 -12.53 26.64 22.87
C LYS A 282 -11.75 25.37 23.14
N LYS A 283 -12.47 24.26 23.26
CA LYS A 283 -11.85 22.93 23.25
C LYS A 283 -11.67 22.51 21.80
N MET A 284 -10.43 22.24 21.43
CA MET A 284 -10.14 21.53 20.20
C MET A 284 -10.85 20.17 20.25
N SER A 285 -11.66 19.86 19.23
CA SER A 285 -12.09 18.48 19.03
C SER A 285 -10.81 17.65 18.89
N ALA A 286 -10.59 16.71 19.81
CA ALA A 286 -9.47 15.79 19.74
C ALA A 286 -9.43 15.22 18.32
N ILE A 287 -8.28 15.30 17.64
CA ILE A 287 -8.21 14.55 16.39
C ILE A 287 -8.24 13.06 16.75
N SER A 288 -8.92 12.34 15.86
CA SER A 288 -8.81 10.92 15.65
C SER A 288 -7.36 10.49 15.36
N VAL A 289 -6.47 10.52 16.37
CA VAL A 289 -5.35 9.56 16.44
C VAL A 289 -5.89 8.12 16.32
N ALA A 290 -7.22 7.95 16.45
CA ALA A 290 -8.02 6.73 16.39
C ALA A 290 -7.57 5.67 15.38
N ALA A 291 -7.07 6.03 14.18
CA ALA A 291 -6.66 5.00 13.22
C ALA A 291 -5.55 4.09 13.78
N ASN A 292 -4.62 4.63 14.59
CA ASN A 292 -3.51 3.87 15.18
C ASN A 292 -3.12 4.33 16.61
N ARG A 293 -4.04 4.96 17.36
CA ARG A 293 -3.76 5.54 18.69
C ARG A 293 -3.06 4.57 19.64
N LYS A 294 -3.56 3.33 19.70
CA LYS A 294 -2.95 2.29 20.51
C LYS A 294 -1.49 2.04 20.13
N ARG A 295 -1.18 1.96 18.83
CA ARG A 295 0.19 1.78 18.34
C ARG A 295 1.08 2.96 18.74
N ALA A 296 0.58 4.19 18.62
CA ALA A 296 1.31 5.38 19.05
C ALA A 296 1.59 5.35 20.57
N GLU A 297 0.60 4.97 21.39
CA GLU A 297 0.74 4.78 22.84
C GLU A 297 1.81 3.73 23.17
N GLU A 298 1.79 2.59 22.50
CA GLU A 298 2.79 1.53 22.68
C GLU A 298 4.21 1.98 22.26
N CYS A 299 4.35 2.68 21.13
CA CYS A 299 5.65 3.17 20.66
C CYS A 299 6.22 4.25 21.58
N ILE A 300 5.39 5.20 22.03
CA ILE A 300 5.80 6.22 22.98
C ILE A 300 6.23 5.57 24.30
N ALA A 301 5.41 4.68 24.86
CA ALA A 301 5.74 3.98 26.10
C ALA A 301 7.06 3.20 25.98
N PHE A 302 7.27 2.55 24.85
CA PHE A 302 8.52 1.86 24.56
C PHE A 302 9.73 2.81 24.50
N MET A 303 9.61 3.97 23.86
CA MET A 303 10.69 4.97 23.84
C MET A 303 10.96 5.58 25.22
N GLN A 304 9.91 5.81 26.03
CA GLN A 304 10.07 6.23 27.43
C GLN A 304 10.86 5.20 28.25
N GLU A 305 10.56 3.91 28.04
CA GLU A 305 11.26 2.80 28.68
C GLU A 305 12.74 2.72 28.26
N VAL A 306 13.02 2.72 26.95
CA VAL A 306 14.35 2.32 26.44
C VAL A 306 15.33 3.46 26.23
N ILE A 307 14.86 4.69 25.97
CA ILE A 307 15.72 5.87 25.78
C ILE A 307 15.39 7.02 26.73
N GLY A 308 14.42 6.85 27.63
CA GLY A 308 14.06 7.89 28.61
C GLY A 308 13.38 9.11 27.97
N LEU A 309 12.63 8.92 26.89
CA LEU A 309 11.95 10.01 26.17
C LEU A 309 11.04 10.83 27.10
N GLU A 310 11.25 12.14 27.18
CA GLU A 310 10.29 13.07 27.78
C GLU A 310 9.19 13.39 26.76
N VAL A 311 7.93 13.25 27.14
CA VAL A 311 6.80 13.63 26.29
C VAL A 311 6.02 14.72 27.00
N VAL A 312 5.89 15.88 26.36
CA VAL A 312 5.11 17.02 26.84
C VAL A 312 3.96 17.24 25.88
N ASN A 313 2.74 17.34 26.41
CA ASN A 313 1.53 17.44 25.62
C ASN A 313 0.77 18.72 25.95
N TYR A 314 0.72 19.60 24.96
CA TYR A 314 0.11 20.91 25.05
C TYR A 314 -1.36 20.86 24.62
N GLY A 315 -2.22 21.43 25.45
CA GLY A 315 -3.66 21.42 25.21
C GLY A 315 -4.26 20.01 25.31
N SER A 316 -5.33 19.75 24.55
CA SER A 316 -6.07 18.48 24.61
C SER A 316 -6.05 17.70 23.29
N HIS A 317 -5.22 18.11 22.33
CA HIS A 317 -5.26 17.59 20.96
C HIS A 317 -4.95 16.09 20.88
N TYR A 318 -3.89 15.72 21.60
CA TYR A 318 -3.28 14.41 21.59
C TYR A 318 -3.83 13.53 22.74
N GLY A 319 -4.95 13.90 23.35
CA GLY A 319 -5.48 13.16 24.50
C GLY A 319 -4.52 13.21 25.70
N ALA A 320 -4.20 12.05 26.28
CA ALA A 320 -3.43 11.93 27.53
C ALA A 320 -2.01 11.38 27.31
N PHE A 321 -1.40 11.63 26.15
CA PHE A 321 0.02 11.32 25.96
C PHE A 321 0.87 12.19 26.89
N GLY A 322 1.87 11.58 27.55
CA GLY A 322 2.92 12.30 28.28
C GLY A 322 2.44 13.20 29.44
N ILE A 323 3.28 14.17 29.77
CA ILE A 323 3.07 15.17 30.82
C ILE A 323 2.19 16.29 30.25
N PRO A 324 1.04 16.62 30.88
CA PRO A 324 0.18 17.71 30.41
C PRO A 324 0.85 19.07 30.64
N ALA A 325 0.80 19.93 29.63
CA ALA A 325 1.21 21.33 29.67
C ALA A 325 0.02 22.26 29.41
N GLU A 326 0.16 23.52 29.80
CA GLU A 326 -0.84 24.55 29.52
C GLU A 326 -1.02 24.77 28.02
N THR A 327 -2.19 25.29 27.61
CA THR A 327 -2.43 25.67 26.22
C THR A 327 -1.38 26.70 25.78
N PRO A 328 -0.74 26.53 24.61
CA PRO A 328 0.27 27.46 24.15
C PRO A 328 -0.28 28.88 23.98
N GLU A 329 0.50 29.87 24.43
CA GLU A 329 0.26 31.28 24.17
C GLU A 329 1.21 31.77 23.07
N LEU A 330 0.76 32.75 22.28
CA LEU A 330 1.60 33.34 21.23
C LEU A 330 2.89 33.92 21.86
N PRO A 331 4.04 33.86 21.15
CA PRO A 331 5.28 34.44 21.65
C PRO A 331 5.11 35.91 22.02
N GLN A 332 5.58 36.29 23.22
CA GLN A 332 5.44 37.66 23.73
C GLN A 332 6.23 38.69 22.91
N ASP A 333 7.26 38.24 22.20
CA ASP A 333 8.13 39.01 21.32
C ASP A 333 7.63 39.04 19.87
N LEU A 334 6.46 38.47 19.57
CA LEU A 334 5.83 38.55 18.25
C LEU A 334 5.37 39.99 17.97
N VAL A 335 6.03 40.66 17.03
CA VAL A 335 5.67 42.01 16.58
C VAL A 335 5.00 41.92 15.21
N LEU A 336 3.69 42.13 15.17
CA LEU A 336 2.93 42.15 13.92
C LEU A 336 3.14 43.49 13.19
N MET A 337 3.13 43.46 11.86
CA MET A 337 3.14 44.68 11.06
C MET A 337 1.84 45.46 11.23
N ASP A 338 1.97 46.79 11.20
CA ASP A 338 0.82 47.67 11.01
C ASP A 338 0.32 47.54 9.56
N THR A 339 -0.92 47.10 9.43
CA THR A 339 -1.62 46.80 8.18
C THR A 339 -2.48 47.97 7.68
N GLU A 340 -2.47 49.13 8.36
CA GLU A 340 -3.20 50.30 7.90
C GLU A 340 -2.80 50.66 6.44
N GLY A 341 -3.80 50.77 5.56
CA GLY A 341 -3.61 51.09 4.15
C GLY A 341 -3.22 49.90 3.26
N PHE A 342 -3.00 48.72 3.80
CA PHE A 342 -2.80 47.50 3.01
C PHE A 342 -4.10 47.14 2.28
N THR A 343 -3.97 46.46 1.14
CA THR A 343 -5.13 45.98 0.37
C THR A 343 -4.98 44.51 0.04
N VAL A 344 -6.10 43.81 -0.09
CA VAL A 344 -6.15 42.40 -0.49
C VAL A 344 -7.00 42.26 -1.75
N GLU A 345 -6.40 41.71 -2.80
CA GLU A 345 -7.08 41.35 -4.04
C GLU A 345 -7.46 39.86 -4.01
N ASN A 346 -8.72 39.56 -4.33
CA ASN A 346 -9.21 38.20 -4.52
C ASN A 346 -9.22 37.87 -6.01
N SER A 347 -8.50 36.82 -6.42
CA SER A 347 -8.33 36.45 -7.83
C SER A 347 -9.61 36.06 -8.57
N ILE A 348 -10.68 35.72 -7.86
CA ILE A 348 -11.97 35.37 -8.46
C ILE A 348 -12.99 36.44 -8.08
N GLU A 349 -13.26 37.36 -9.00
CA GLU A 349 -14.20 38.45 -8.81
C GLU A 349 -15.61 37.94 -8.46
N GLY A 350 -16.26 38.61 -7.51
CA GLY A 350 -17.62 38.28 -7.05
C GLY A 350 -17.74 36.98 -6.24
N SER A 351 -16.66 36.22 -6.06
CA SER A 351 -16.69 34.96 -5.28
C SER A 351 -16.83 35.17 -3.78
N ALA A 352 -16.50 36.36 -3.27
CA ALA A 352 -16.66 36.77 -1.87
C ALA A 352 -17.26 38.19 -1.87
N PRO A 353 -18.59 38.34 -2.06
CA PRO A 353 -19.22 39.64 -2.32
C PRO A 353 -19.20 40.59 -1.12
N ASP A 354 -19.18 40.05 0.10
CA ASP A 354 -19.16 40.81 1.35
C ASP A 354 -17.74 41.08 1.87
N PHE A 355 -16.71 40.67 1.10
CA PHE A 355 -15.32 40.79 1.52
C PHE A 355 -14.77 42.20 1.28
N GLU A 356 -14.18 42.77 2.33
CA GLU A 356 -13.35 43.96 2.25
C GLU A 356 -11.92 43.66 2.74
N SER A 357 -10.92 44.34 2.17
CA SER A 357 -9.49 44.02 2.45
C SER A 357 -9.12 44.01 3.93
N TYR A 358 -9.72 44.89 4.74
CA TYR A 358 -9.41 44.97 6.17
C TYR A 358 -9.81 43.69 6.93
N MET A 359 -10.77 42.92 6.42
CA MET A 359 -11.31 41.72 7.09
C MET A 359 -10.34 40.54 7.14
N LEU A 360 -9.17 40.63 6.50
CA LEU A 360 -8.07 39.65 6.66
C LEU A 360 -6.86 40.28 7.37
N LEU A 361 -6.96 41.55 7.76
CA LEU A 361 -5.83 42.39 8.15
C LEU A 361 -6.07 43.13 9.47
N ASP A 362 -7.23 42.97 10.11
CA ASP A 362 -7.64 43.71 11.31
C ASP A 362 -7.35 42.96 12.62
N ASN A 363 -6.85 41.72 12.53
CA ASN A 363 -6.59 40.87 13.68
C ASN A 363 -7.85 40.48 14.47
N ASP A 364 -9.00 40.48 13.81
CA ASP A 364 -10.25 39.99 14.35
C ASP A 364 -10.71 38.75 13.55
N PRO A 365 -10.58 37.53 14.09
CA PRO A 365 -10.95 36.33 13.34
C PRO A 365 -12.46 36.19 13.12
N THR A 366 -13.29 37.14 13.61
CA THR A 366 -14.73 37.21 13.34
C THR A 366 -15.08 38.09 12.14
N SER A 367 -14.15 38.92 11.66
CA SER A 367 -14.19 39.51 10.32
C SER A 367 -13.57 38.48 9.35
N LEU A 368 -14.25 38.18 8.24
CA LEU A 368 -13.97 36.96 7.49
C LEU A 368 -13.84 37.26 6.00
N TRP A 369 -12.90 36.60 5.35
CA TRP A 369 -13.04 36.28 3.94
C TRP A 369 -13.83 34.97 3.80
N GLU A 370 -15.07 35.06 3.30
CA GLU A 370 -15.94 33.91 3.05
C GLU A 370 -16.38 33.87 1.58
N THR A 371 -16.24 32.71 0.95
CA THR A 371 -16.64 32.53 -0.44
C THR A 371 -18.10 32.06 -0.55
N VAL A 372 -18.81 32.48 -1.60
CA VAL A 372 -20.11 31.90 -1.95
C VAL A 372 -19.98 30.40 -2.18
N LEU A 373 -20.91 29.62 -1.63
CA LEU A 373 -20.90 28.17 -1.74
C LEU A 373 -21.36 27.72 -3.13
N GLU A 374 -20.50 27.00 -3.84
CA GLU A 374 -20.78 26.55 -5.20
C GLU A 374 -21.04 25.04 -5.31
N LYS A 375 -21.80 24.66 -6.34
CA LYS A 375 -21.90 23.27 -6.79
C LYS A 375 -20.90 23.05 -7.92
N GLY A 376 -20.08 22.01 -7.83
CA GLY A 376 -19.15 21.65 -8.91
C GLY A 376 -17.71 21.65 -8.43
N GLU A 377 -16.80 22.12 -9.28
CA GLU A 377 -15.35 22.04 -9.07
C GLU A 377 -14.85 22.96 -7.95
N ARG A 378 -13.78 22.54 -7.27
CA ARG A 378 -13.09 23.38 -6.29
C ARG A 378 -12.40 24.53 -6.98
N ARG A 379 -12.66 25.74 -6.50
CA ARG A 379 -11.90 26.91 -6.91
C ARG A 379 -10.59 27.00 -6.12
N ILE A 380 -9.62 27.61 -6.76
CA ILE A 380 -8.33 27.97 -6.19
C ILE A 380 -8.26 29.50 -6.22
N TYR A 381 -8.04 30.11 -5.07
CA TYR A 381 -7.99 31.55 -4.91
C TYR A 381 -6.58 31.98 -4.61
N ASP A 382 -6.11 32.99 -5.31
CA ASP A 382 -4.95 33.78 -4.94
C ASP A 382 -5.45 35.04 -4.23
N LEU A 383 -5.20 35.12 -2.92
CA LEU A 383 -5.41 36.32 -2.11
C LEU A 383 -4.09 37.09 -2.09
N THR A 384 -4.04 38.25 -2.75
CA THR A 384 -2.80 39.03 -2.88
C THR A 384 -2.86 40.29 -2.01
N ILE A 385 -2.07 40.30 -0.95
CA ILE A 385 -1.85 41.44 -0.07
C ILE A 385 -0.82 42.37 -0.73
N ASP A 386 -1.15 43.65 -0.92
CA ASP A 386 -0.22 44.72 -1.29
C ASP A 386 0.04 45.60 -0.07
N MET A 387 1.26 45.51 0.46
CA MET A 387 1.74 46.27 1.62
C MET A 387 2.11 47.72 1.27
N LYS A 388 1.90 48.14 0.01
CA LYS A 388 2.17 49.48 -0.57
C LYS A 388 3.63 49.86 -0.71
N GLU A 389 4.51 49.33 0.13
CA GLU A 389 5.95 49.48 0.06
C GLU A 389 6.67 48.16 0.34
N VAL A 390 7.95 48.10 -0.04
CA VAL A 390 8.78 46.94 0.27
C VAL A 390 9.14 46.96 1.75
N ARG A 391 8.83 45.87 2.45
CA ARG A 391 9.13 45.65 3.87
C ARG A 391 9.82 44.29 4.05
N GLU A 392 10.62 44.16 5.11
CA GLU A 392 11.17 42.85 5.49
C GLU A 392 10.08 42.04 6.20
N VAL A 393 9.75 40.86 5.67
CA VAL A 393 8.77 39.91 6.20
C VAL A 393 9.49 38.66 6.66
N LYS A 394 9.25 38.24 7.91
CA LYS A 394 9.84 37.05 8.54
C LYS A 394 8.86 35.89 8.55
N GLY A 395 7.57 36.18 8.52
CA GLY A 395 6.53 35.16 8.50
C GLY A 395 5.13 35.75 8.46
N LEU A 396 4.15 34.87 8.62
CA LEU A 396 2.72 35.20 8.65
C LEU A 396 2.08 34.58 9.88
N LYS A 397 1.28 35.38 10.60
CA LYS A 397 0.28 34.87 11.53
C LYS A 397 -1.01 34.66 10.76
N ILE A 398 -1.42 33.40 10.63
CA ILE A 398 -2.64 33.01 9.91
C ILE A 398 -3.63 32.50 10.94
N VAL A 399 -4.85 33.04 10.93
CA VAL A 399 -5.91 32.67 11.88
C VAL A 399 -7.09 32.08 11.13
N GLN A 400 -7.52 30.90 11.54
CA GLN A 400 -8.77 30.31 11.09
C GLN A 400 -9.96 31.15 11.52
N ALA A 401 -10.95 31.25 10.65
CA ALA A 401 -12.17 32.00 10.92
C ALA A 401 -12.85 31.54 12.22
N ASP A 402 -13.33 32.50 13.01
CA ASP A 402 -14.13 32.30 14.21
C ASP A 402 -15.63 32.21 13.86
N VAL A 403 -16.01 31.07 13.30
CA VAL A 403 -17.33 30.83 12.74
C VAL A 403 -18.17 29.82 13.52
N SER A 404 -19.48 29.90 13.29
CA SER A 404 -20.46 28.91 13.76
C SER A 404 -20.30 27.55 13.06
N THR A 405 -21.02 26.54 13.58
CA THR A 405 -20.89 25.14 13.15
C THR A 405 -21.19 24.91 11.65
N SER A 406 -22.04 25.72 11.01
CA SER A 406 -22.45 25.51 9.62
C SER A 406 -21.35 25.83 8.60
N VAL A 407 -20.49 26.81 8.90
CA VAL A 407 -19.43 27.28 7.98
C VAL A 407 -18.07 26.66 8.31
N ARG A 408 -17.89 26.12 9.54
CA ARG A 408 -16.61 25.53 9.98
C ARG A 408 -16.04 24.44 9.08
N ASN A 409 -16.88 23.76 8.31
CA ASN A 409 -16.43 22.67 7.42
C ASN A 409 -15.73 23.17 6.16
N TYR A 410 -15.72 24.49 5.94
CA TYR A 410 -15.05 25.16 4.83
C TYR A 410 -13.72 25.81 5.27
N LEU A 411 -13.25 25.57 6.50
CA LEU A 411 -11.93 26.03 6.94
C LEU A 411 -10.83 25.36 6.10
N PRO A 412 -9.91 26.11 5.48
CA PRO A 412 -8.83 25.54 4.69
C PRO A 412 -7.88 24.75 5.59
N ASN A 413 -7.43 23.59 5.11
CA ASN A 413 -6.46 22.75 5.83
C ASN A 413 -5.01 22.93 5.36
N ALA A 414 -4.79 23.77 4.34
CA ALA A 414 -3.48 24.06 3.79
C ALA A 414 -3.48 25.38 3.01
N ILE A 415 -2.28 25.93 2.81
CA ILE A 415 -2.05 27.20 2.11
C ILE A 415 -0.70 27.19 1.41
N THR A 416 -0.62 27.81 0.23
CA THR A 416 0.68 28.08 -0.43
C THR A 416 0.98 29.56 -0.34
N ILE A 417 2.22 29.90 -0.01
CA ILE A 417 2.65 31.30 0.16
C ILE A 417 3.65 31.66 -0.93
N TYR A 418 3.47 32.84 -1.51
CA TYR A 418 4.47 33.49 -2.37
C TYR A 418 4.70 34.92 -1.93
N VAL A 419 5.93 35.40 -2.11
CA VAL A 419 6.30 36.80 -1.88
C VAL A 419 6.93 37.40 -3.12
N SER A 420 6.74 38.71 -3.31
CA SER A 420 7.27 39.47 -4.43
C SER A 420 7.55 40.92 -4.04
N GLU A 421 8.62 41.51 -4.56
CA GLU A 421 8.89 42.95 -4.45
C GLU A 421 8.18 43.76 -5.53
N ASP A 422 7.95 43.19 -6.71
CA ASP A 422 7.50 43.89 -7.92
C ASP A 422 6.11 43.45 -8.43
N GLY A 423 5.51 42.43 -7.81
CA GLY A 423 4.23 41.84 -8.20
C GLY A 423 4.30 40.94 -9.44
N LYS A 424 5.50 40.72 -10.00
CA LYS A 424 5.72 39.96 -11.24
C LYS A 424 6.54 38.70 -10.98
N THR A 425 7.60 38.82 -10.19
CA THR A 425 8.49 37.72 -9.84
C THR A 425 8.10 37.19 -8.46
N TRP A 426 7.66 35.94 -8.41
CA TRP A 426 7.13 35.32 -7.19
C TRP A 426 8.06 34.21 -6.72
N THR A 427 8.33 34.17 -5.42
CA THR A 427 9.13 33.12 -4.78
C THR A 427 8.38 32.54 -3.59
N ASN A 428 8.47 31.23 -3.39
CA ASN A 428 7.94 30.59 -2.18
C ASN A 428 8.99 30.75 -1.06
N PRO A 429 8.63 31.40 0.07
CA PRO A 429 9.59 31.65 1.15
C PRO A 429 9.67 30.49 2.17
N CYS A 430 8.82 29.47 2.04
CA CYS A 430 8.68 28.35 2.95
C CYS A 430 9.59 27.17 2.56
N SER A 431 9.73 26.21 3.47
CA SER A 431 10.49 24.97 3.22
C SER A 431 9.78 24.00 2.27
N ILE A 432 8.46 24.14 2.13
CA ILE A 432 7.60 23.35 1.25
C ILE A 432 6.60 24.25 0.55
N ALA A 433 6.09 23.82 -0.60
CA ALA A 433 5.14 24.60 -1.38
C ALA A 433 3.83 24.84 -0.59
N GLU A 434 3.17 23.77 -0.16
CA GLU A 434 1.87 23.80 0.51
C GLU A 434 2.04 23.52 2.00
N CYS A 435 1.83 24.54 2.84
CA CYS A 435 1.96 24.48 4.30
C CYS A 435 0.63 24.09 4.94
N ARG A 436 0.66 23.22 5.95
CA ARG A 436 -0.55 22.74 6.63
C ARG A 436 -1.21 23.83 7.47
N LEU A 437 -2.52 23.82 7.62
CA LEU A 437 -3.26 24.62 8.60
C LEU A 437 -4.03 23.68 9.52
N GLY A 438 -4.12 24.05 10.79
CA GLY A 438 -5.10 23.41 11.67
C GLY A 438 -6.50 23.85 11.27
N VAL A 439 -7.49 22.98 11.42
CA VAL A 439 -8.89 23.22 11.00
C VAL A 439 -9.81 23.55 12.18
N CYS A 440 -9.25 24.00 13.30
CA CYS A 440 -10.06 24.44 14.42
C CYS A 440 -10.43 25.92 14.28
N VAL A 441 -11.67 26.23 14.65
CA VAL A 441 -12.23 27.58 14.62
C VAL A 441 -11.40 28.52 15.51
N GLY A 442 -10.90 29.62 14.94
CA GLY A 442 -10.03 30.58 15.65
C GLY A 442 -8.60 30.06 15.94
N GLU A 443 -8.21 28.91 15.38
CA GLU A 443 -6.85 28.41 15.52
C GLU A 443 -5.87 29.30 14.76
N THR A 444 -4.81 29.71 15.46
CA THR A 444 -3.74 30.52 14.90
C THR A 444 -2.52 29.64 14.60
N LYS A 445 -1.98 29.79 13.39
CA LYS A 445 -0.67 29.28 12.99
C LYS A 445 0.31 30.43 12.81
N LEU A 446 1.49 30.28 13.41
CA LEU A 446 2.66 31.09 13.07
C LEU A 446 3.47 30.34 12.00
N LEU A 447 3.44 30.88 10.78
CA LEU A 447 4.19 30.36 9.66
C LEU A 447 5.46 31.20 9.49
N ASN A 448 6.61 30.61 9.80
CA ASN A 448 7.91 31.27 9.63
C ASN A 448 8.46 31.01 8.22
N PHE A 449 9.08 32.02 7.62
CA PHE A 449 9.86 31.83 6.42
C PHE A 449 11.21 31.16 6.74
N THR A 450 11.78 30.48 5.74
CA THR A 450 13.12 29.86 5.85
C THR A 450 14.21 30.87 6.17
N SER A 451 14.01 32.11 5.72
CA SER A 451 14.79 33.30 6.05
C SER A 451 13.91 34.54 5.85
N PRO A 452 14.21 35.68 6.51
CA PRO A 452 13.54 36.94 6.22
C PRO A 452 13.60 37.29 4.72
N ARG A 453 12.55 37.92 4.20
CA ARG A 453 12.42 38.31 2.79
C ARG A 453 11.95 39.74 2.67
N ASN A 454 12.59 40.53 1.82
CA ASN A 454 12.01 41.78 1.38
C ASN A 454 10.85 41.47 0.42
N ALA A 455 9.69 42.06 0.68
CA ALA A 455 8.51 41.88 -0.13
C ALA A 455 7.65 43.14 -0.06
N ARG A 456 6.93 43.44 -1.13
CA ARG A 456 5.78 44.37 -1.11
C ARG A 456 4.47 43.60 -1.20
N TYR A 457 4.48 42.48 -1.92
CA TYR A 457 3.33 41.65 -2.17
C TYR A 457 3.48 40.29 -1.50
N ILE A 458 2.41 39.84 -0.85
CA ILE A 458 2.28 38.50 -0.29
C ILE A 458 1.05 37.88 -0.95
N ARG A 459 1.22 36.71 -1.56
CA ARG A 459 0.12 35.95 -2.15
C ARG A 459 -0.10 34.67 -1.38
N LEU A 460 -1.35 34.46 -0.99
CA LEU A 460 -1.82 33.23 -0.38
C LEU A 460 -2.70 32.48 -1.38
N THR A 461 -2.29 31.28 -1.76
CA THR A 461 -3.12 30.39 -2.56
C THR A 461 -3.86 29.43 -1.64
N VAL A 462 -5.19 29.53 -1.61
CA VAL A 462 -6.10 28.67 -0.84
C VAL A 462 -7.07 27.96 -1.77
N LYS A 463 -7.57 26.79 -1.35
CA LYS A 463 -8.46 25.96 -2.15
C LYS A 463 -9.79 25.77 -1.42
N ASP A 464 -10.88 25.73 -2.17
CA ASP A 464 -12.18 25.33 -1.62
C ASP A 464 -12.07 23.96 -0.92
N THR A 465 -12.80 23.83 0.19
CA THR A 465 -13.06 22.55 0.86
C THR A 465 -14.46 22.07 0.49
N TYR A 466 -14.63 20.75 0.34
CA TYR A 466 -15.95 20.15 0.11
C TYR A 466 -16.61 19.76 1.41
N TYR A 467 -17.90 20.04 1.51
CA TYR A 467 -18.75 19.51 2.57
C TYR A 467 -20.13 19.10 2.05
N GLY A 468 -20.71 18.06 2.65
CA GLY A 468 -21.99 17.46 2.26
C GLY A 468 -21.85 16.14 1.51
N SER A 469 -22.96 15.61 1.00
CA SER A 469 -22.99 14.35 0.25
C SER A 469 -23.94 14.42 -0.95
N GLY A 470 -23.64 13.65 -2.00
CA GLY A 470 -24.43 13.57 -3.23
C GLY A 470 -24.71 14.95 -3.85
N SER A 471 -25.97 15.22 -4.18
CA SER A 471 -26.42 16.49 -4.78
C SER A 471 -26.35 17.71 -3.84
N ASN A 472 -26.11 17.49 -2.54
CA ASN A 472 -25.97 18.52 -1.51
C ASN A 472 -24.51 18.88 -1.22
N MET A 473 -23.54 18.24 -1.87
CA MET A 473 -22.14 18.63 -1.75
C MET A 473 -21.93 20.07 -2.25
N ARG A 474 -21.20 20.87 -1.48
CA ARG A 474 -20.84 22.25 -1.80
C ARG A 474 -19.35 22.48 -1.61
N ALA A 475 -18.78 23.34 -2.43
CA ALA A 475 -17.42 23.85 -2.31
C ALA A 475 -17.45 25.28 -1.76
N GLY A 476 -16.57 25.55 -0.80
CA GLY A 476 -16.35 26.89 -0.27
C GLY A 476 -15.10 26.97 0.57
N CYS A 477 -14.71 28.18 0.94
CA CYS A 477 -13.58 28.48 1.80
C CYS A 477 -13.92 29.64 2.74
N VAL A 478 -13.38 29.59 3.96
CA VAL A 478 -13.49 30.69 4.92
C VAL A 478 -12.17 30.88 5.67
N LEU A 479 -11.69 32.12 5.79
CA LEU A 479 -10.44 32.49 6.47
C LEU A 479 -10.66 33.73 7.35
N GLY A 480 -10.03 33.76 8.53
CA GLY A 480 -10.17 34.85 9.51
C GLY A 480 -9.14 35.95 9.29
N ASP A 481 -7.85 35.68 9.57
CA ASP A 481 -6.80 36.71 9.47
C ASP A 481 -5.52 36.21 8.82
N VAL A 482 -4.77 37.16 8.24
CA VAL A 482 -3.41 36.99 7.73
C VAL A 482 -2.58 38.24 8.01
N LEU A 483 -1.70 38.17 9.00
CA LEU A 483 -0.88 39.31 9.43
C LEU A 483 0.61 39.02 9.24
N PRO A 484 1.34 39.82 8.45
CA PRO A 484 2.79 39.72 8.35
C PRO A 484 3.50 40.14 9.65
N PHE A 485 4.67 39.55 9.91
CA PHE A 485 5.56 39.92 11.03
C PHE A 485 7.04 39.80 10.65
#